data_AF-A0A5J9UGT6-F1
#
_entry.id   AF-A0A5J9UGT6-F1
#
_cell.length_a   1.000
_cell.length_b   1.000
_cell.length_c   1.000
_cell.angle_alpha   90.00
_cell.angle_beta   90.00
_cell.angle_gamma   90.00
#
_symmetry.space_group_name_H-M   'P 1'
#
loop_
_entity.id
_entity.type
_entity.pdbx_description
1 polymer ?
#
loop_
_entity_poly.entity_id
_entity_poly.type
_entity_poly.pdbx_seq_one_letter_code
_entity_poly.pdbx_strand_id
1 'polypeptide(L)'
;MSTLPAWVTSSSLPCVTYLDVWVSRVMPEDLHALGMLPALRHVRLYAAGHIYDDDEEHPPADKWASAVGAGAFPCARTCAFLHFATAPSMFPRGAMPLVQRLKFSLRVWDVVGGASGFGPDDLRMEHFPSLEHVYVQLFYRKKDGAEVAERAAAVVQRSAKHHPNLKSIKTRCILV
;
A
#
# COMPACT_ATOMS: atom_id res chain seq x y z
N MET A 1 -7.93 3.19 16.49
CA MET A 1 -8.23 1.85 17.02
C MET A 1 -8.32 0.92 15.82
N SER A 2 -7.71 -0.27 15.90
CA SER A 2 -7.74 -1.24 14.81
C SER A 2 -9.18 -1.65 14.48
N THR A 3 -9.46 -1.82 13.19
CA THR A 3 -10.72 -2.33 12.65
C THR A 3 -10.69 -3.84 12.45
N LEU A 4 -9.50 -4.44 12.52
CA LEU A 4 -9.34 -5.89 12.49
C LEU A 4 -9.96 -6.53 13.75
N PRO A 5 -10.48 -7.76 13.63
CA PRO A 5 -10.91 -8.51 14.79
C PRO A 5 -9.79 -8.67 15.82
N ALA A 6 -10.13 -8.63 17.11
CA ALA A 6 -9.17 -8.69 18.22
C ALA A 6 -8.29 -9.97 18.25
N TRP A 7 -8.67 -11.02 17.51
CA TRP A 7 -7.86 -12.23 17.38
C TRP A 7 -6.72 -12.10 16.36
N VAL A 8 -6.66 -11.03 15.57
CA VAL A 8 -5.55 -10.77 14.63
C VAL A 8 -4.37 -10.15 15.38
N THR A 9 -3.69 -10.97 16.17
CA THR A 9 -2.50 -10.58 16.93
C THR A 9 -1.38 -11.61 16.78
N SER A 10 -0.13 -11.19 17.02
CA SER A 10 1.03 -12.07 17.00
C SER A 10 0.93 -13.23 18.00
N SER A 11 0.25 -13.02 19.13
CA SER A 11 0.04 -14.04 20.16
C SER A 11 -0.97 -15.11 19.74
N SER A 12 -2.03 -14.72 19.02
CA SER A 12 -3.10 -15.62 18.59
C SER A 12 -2.77 -16.33 17.28
N LEU A 13 -1.93 -15.73 16.44
CA LEU A 13 -1.60 -16.22 15.10
C LEU A 13 -0.08 -16.34 14.84
N PRO A 14 0.71 -16.97 15.73
CA PRO A 14 2.17 -16.98 15.61
C PRO A 14 2.66 -17.71 14.35
N CYS A 15 1.88 -18.68 13.85
CA CYS A 15 2.24 -19.52 12.70
C CYS A 15 1.51 -19.14 11.41
N VAL A 16 0.69 -18.08 11.40
CA VAL A 16 -0.08 -17.73 10.20
C VAL A 16 0.86 -17.26 9.11
N THR A 17 0.76 -17.87 7.93
CA THR A 17 1.63 -17.55 6.78
C THR A 17 0.88 -16.85 5.64
N TYR A 18 -0.44 -16.94 5.66
CA TYR A 18 -1.32 -16.38 4.65
C TYR A 18 -2.52 -15.74 5.34
N LEU A 19 -2.80 -14.48 5.00
CA LEU A 19 -3.98 -13.78 5.48
C LEU A 19 -4.63 -12.99 4.34
N ASP A 20 -5.95 -13.09 4.24
CA ASP A 20 -6.76 -12.45 3.22
C ASP A 20 -8.00 -11.90 3.91
N VAL A 21 -8.06 -10.58 4.08
CA VAL A 21 -8.99 -9.90 4.97
C VAL A 21 -9.58 -8.65 4.34
N TRP A 22 -10.87 -8.47 4.57
CA TRP A 22 -11.63 -7.27 4.24
C TRP A 22 -11.96 -6.53 5.54
N VAL A 23 -11.73 -5.22 5.54
CA VAL A 23 -12.15 -4.32 6.62
C VAL A 23 -13.02 -3.21 6.02
N SER A 24 -13.81 -2.53 6.85
CA SER A 24 -14.57 -1.36 6.39
C SER A 24 -13.64 -0.25 5.94
N ARG A 25 -12.68 0.12 6.81
CA ARG A 25 -11.66 1.14 6.59
C ARG A 25 -10.34 0.66 7.17
N VAL A 26 -9.24 0.89 6.46
CA VAL A 26 -7.90 0.53 6.96
C VAL A 26 -7.35 1.66 7.81
N MET A 27 -6.91 1.32 9.03
CA MET A 27 -6.24 2.22 9.95
C MET A 27 -4.75 1.88 10.06
N PRO A 28 -3.88 2.83 10.48
CA PRO A 28 -2.47 2.55 10.73
C PRO A 28 -2.25 1.39 11.71
N GLU A 29 -3.12 1.27 12.71
CA GLU A 29 -3.09 0.17 13.68
C GLU A 29 -3.36 -1.21 13.05
N ASP A 30 -4.11 -1.28 11.94
CA ASP A 30 -4.37 -2.54 11.23
C ASP A 30 -3.10 -3.05 10.55
N LEU A 31 -2.36 -2.15 9.88
CA LEU A 31 -1.07 -2.49 9.28
C LEU A 31 -0.03 -2.85 10.35
N HIS A 32 -0.05 -2.17 11.51
CA HIS A 32 0.79 -2.54 12.64
C HIS A 32 0.49 -3.98 13.10
N ALA A 33 -0.78 -4.30 13.38
CA ALA A 33 -1.19 -5.62 13.87
C ALA A 33 -0.78 -6.74 12.89
N LEU A 34 -1.00 -6.53 11.59
CA LEU A 34 -0.58 -7.47 10.54
C LEU A 34 0.95 -7.56 10.42
N GLY A 35 1.63 -6.42 10.53
CA GLY A 35 3.09 -6.32 10.45
C GLY A 35 3.81 -7.04 11.59
N MET A 36 3.15 -7.21 12.73
CA MET A 36 3.69 -7.93 13.88
C MET A 36 3.54 -9.46 13.78
N LEU A 37 2.85 -9.98 12.76
CA LEU A 37 2.69 -11.43 12.57
C LEU A 37 4.01 -12.04 12.07
N PRO A 38 4.71 -12.86 12.87
CA PRO A 38 6.11 -13.20 12.61
C PRO A 38 6.28 -14.16 11.43
N ALA A 39 5.30 -15.04 11.20
CA ALA A 39 5.33 -16.02 10.12
C ALA A 39 4.62 -15.56 8.83
N LEU A 40 4.04 -14.35 8.81
CA LEU A 40 3.18 -13.90 7.70
C LEU A 40 4.00 -13.70 6.43
N ARG A 41 3.70 -14.47 5.39
CA ARG A 41 4.39 -14.45 4.08
C ARG A 41 3.54 -13.82 2.98
N HIS A 42 2.23 -14.00 3.07
CA HIS A 42 1.27 -13.51 2.09
C HIS A 42 0.18 -12.74 2.81
N VAL A 43 0.00 -11.47 2.46
CA VAL A 43 -1.07 -10.64 3.01
C VAL A 43 -1.87 -10.03 1.87
N ARG A 44 -3.19 -10.09 2.00
CA ARG A 44 -4.12 -9.30 1.21
C ARG A 44 -5.06 -8.59 2.16
N LEU A 45 -4.99 -7.27 2.15
CA LEU A 45 -5.84 -6.38 2.93
C LEU A 45 -6.65 -5.53 1.95
N TYR A 46 -7.96 -5.58 2.10
CA TYR A 46 -8.92 -4.84 1.30
C TYR A 46 -9.75 -3.93 2.18
N ALA A 47 -10.08 -2.74 1.68
CA ALA A 47 -11.14 -1.90 2.26
C ALA A 47 -12.44 -2.05 1.46
N ALA A 48 -13.56 -2.21 2.15
CA ALA A 48 -14.86 -2.52 1.52
C ALA A 48 -15.47 -1.33 0.77
N GLY A 49 -15.09 -0.09 1.10
CA GLY A 49 -15.46 1.04 0.25
C GLY A 49 -15.17 2.37 0.90
N HIS A 50 -14.06 3.01 0.52
CA HIS A 50 -13.78 4.42 0.82
C HIS A 50 -12.77 5.07 -0.15
N ILE A 51 -12.10 4.30 -1.03
CA ILE A 51 -11.09 4.86 -1.95
C ILE A 51 -11.61 5.94 -2.91
N TYR A 52 -12.92 6.16 -3.01
CA TYR A 52 -13.51 7.22 -3.85
C TYR A 52 -14.05 8.39 -3.04
N ASP A 53 -14.07 8.30 -1.71
CA ASP A 53 -14.62 9.32 -0.84
C ASP A 53 -13.57 10.43 -0.66
N ASP A 54 -13.93 11.66 -1.03
CA ASP A 54 -13.07 12.83 -0.77
C ASP A 54 -12.94 13.14 0.72
N ASP A 55 -13.94 12.72 1.52
CA ASP A 55 -13.99 12.89 2.97
C ASP A 55 -13.19 11.82 3.74
N GLU A 56 -12.55 10.87 3.03
CA GLU A 56 -11.66 9.92 3.69
C GLU A 56 -10.43 10.68 4.21
N GLU A 57 -10.45 11.05 5.50
CA GLU A 57 -9.27 11.56 6.19
C GLU A 57 -8.16 10.50 6.10
N HIS A 58 -7.26 10.65 5.14
CA HIS A 58 -6.06 9.84 5.08
C HIS A 58 -5.08 10.39 6.10
N PRO A 59 -4.68 9.59 7.10
CA PRO A 59 -3.56 9.95 7.94
C PRO A 59 -2.37 10.28 7.04
N PRO A 60 -1.57 11.32 7.37
CA PRO A 60 -0.41 11.65 6.57
C PRO A 60 0.61 10.49 6.62
N ALA A 61 1.45 10.37 5.60
CA ALA A 61 2.32 9.21 5.37
C ALA A 61 3.24 8.88 6.56
N ASP A 62 3.70 9.90 7.28
CA ASP A 62 4.47 9.83 8.51
C ASP A 62 3.72 9.16 9.67
N LYS A 63 2.41 9.38 9.81
CA LYS A 63 1.58 8.67 10.80
C LYS A 63 1.48 7.18 10.48
N TRP A 64 1.37 6.81 9.20
CA TRP A 64 1.42 5.41 8.78
C TRP A 64 2.78 4.79 9.06
N ALA A 65 3.85 5.47 8.65
CA ALA A 65 5.21 4.98 8.83
C ALA A 65 5.56 4.78 10.30
N SER A 66 5.11 5.69 11.17
CA SER A 66 5.27 5.59 12.63
C SER A 66 4.54 4.39 13.22
N ALA A 67 3.31 4.09 12.78
CA ALA A 67 2.55 2.94 13.28
C ALA A 67 3.12 1.60 12.78
N VAL A 68 3.49 1.52 11.49
CA VAL A 68 4.03 0.30 10.90
C VAL A 68 5.40 -0.03 11.50
N GLY A 69 6.31 0.94 11.53
CA GLY A 69 7.65 0.76 12.06
C GLY A 69 8.59 -0.08 11.17
N ALA A 70 9.89 0.09 11.37
CA ALA A 70 10.95 -0.49 10.53
C ALA A 70 11.10 -2.02 10.64
N GLY A 71 10.44 -2.68 11.60
CA GLY A 71 10.51 -4.13 11.79
C GLY A 71 9.31 -4.91 11.26
N ALA A 72 8.32 -4.22 10.69
CA ALA A 72 7.07 -4.83 10.30
C ALA A 72 7.22 -5.77 9.10
N PHE A 73 6.35 -6.79 9.07
CA PHE A 73 6.25 -7.79 8.03
C PHE A 73 7.58 -8.51 7.75
N PRO A 74 8.23 -9.06 8.79
CA PRO A 74 9.61 -9.56 8.68
C PRO A 74 9.76 -10.71 7.67
N CYS A 75 8.69 -11.49 7.46
CA CYS A 75 8.67 -12.65 6.58
C CYS A 75 7.83 -12.46 5.30
N ALA A 76 7.26 -11.27 5.09
CA ALA A 76 6.33 -11.05 3.99
C ALA A 76 7.05 -11.08 2.63
N ARG A 77 6.50 -11.85 1.69
CA ARG A 77 7.00 -12.01 0.32
C ARG A 77 6.04 -11.43 -0.71
N THR A 78 4.73 -11.49 -0.43
CA THR A 78 3.69 -10.94 -1.30
C THR A 78 2.70 -10.15 -0.46
N CYS A 79 2.57 -8.87 -0.76
CA CYS A 79 1.66 -7.97 -0.08
C CYS A 79 0.69 -7.34 -1.09
N ALA A 80 -0.59 -7.30 -0.75
CA ALA A 80 -1.62 -6.61 -1.51
C ALA A 80 -2.44 -5.71 -0.58
N PHE A 81 -2.43 -4.40 -0.84
CA PHE A 81 -3.13 -3.37 -0.10
C PHE A 81 -4.09 -2.65 -1.04
N LEU A 82 -5.33 -3.16 -1.16
CA LEU A 82 -6.22 -2.82 -2.26
C LEU A 82 -7.50 -2.13 -1.80
N HIS A 83 -8.07 -1.28 -2.67
CA HIS A 83 -9.31 -0.53 -2.42
C HIS A 83 -9.24 0.53 -1.29
N PHE A 84 -8.04 0.95 -0.91
CA PHE A 84 -7.78 2.18 -0.12
C PHE A 84 -6.48 2.83 -0.59
N ALA A 85 -6.36 4.15 -0.48
CA ALA A 85 -5.16 4.85 -0.95
C ALA A 85 -3.93 4.40 -0.14
N THR A 86 -2.94 3.84 -0.81
CA THR A 86 -1.71 3.31 -0.21
C THR A 86 -0.49 3.76 -1.00
N ALA A 87 0.57 4.17 -0.33
CA ALA A 87 1.86 4.43 -0.96
C ALA A 87 3.00 3.68 -0.27
N PRO A 88 4.09 3.37 -1.00
CA PRO A 88 5.34 2.85 -0.45
C PRO A 88 5.83 3.55 0.82
N SER A 89 5.74 4.89 0.92
CA SER A 89 6.22 5.65 2.10
C SER A 89 5.50 5.33 3.41
N MET A 90 4.32 4.71 3.37
CA MET A 90 3.64 4.20 4.57
C MET A 90 4.41 3.08 5.27
N PHE A 91 5.37 2.47 4.58
CA PHE A 91 6.23 1.41 5.09
C PHE A 91 7.65 1.97 5.19
N PRO A 92 8.17 2.25 6.39
CA PRO A 92 9.48 2.86 6.53
C PRO A 92 10.60 1.87 6.13
N ARG A 93 11.79 2.40 5.88
CA ARG A 93 12.99 1.57 5.63
C ARG A 93 13.15 0.51 6.71
N GLY A 94 13.32 -0.73 6.28
CA GLY A 94 13.41 -1.92 7.14
C GLY A 94 12.12 -2.75 7.14
N ALA A 95 10.96 -2.13 6.92
CA ALA A 95 9.71 -2.85 6.78
C ALA A 95 9.74 -3.72 5.50
N MET A 96 9.12 -4.90 5.58
CA MET A 96 8.98 -5.81 4.44
C MET A 96 10.33 -6.14 3.73
N PRO A 97 11.39 -6.57 4.44
CA PRO A 97 12.72 -6.75 3.83
C PRO A 97 12.74 -7.85 2.75
N LEU A 98 11.80 -8.80 2.80
CA LEU A 98 11.70 -9.94 1.89
C LEU A 98 10.59 -9.78 0.84
N VAL A 99 9.95 -8.61 0.72
CA VAL A 99 8.84 -8.45 -0.23
C VAL A 99 9.34 -8.52 -1.66
N GLN A 100 8.79 -9.47 -2.42
CA GLN A 100 9.09 -9.67 -3.83
C GLN A 100 7.98 -9.13 -4.72
N ARG A 101 6.73 -9.16 -4.23
CA ARG A 101 5.55 -8.69 -4.96
C ARG A 101 4.74 -7.73 -4.10
N LEU A 102 4.62 -6.49 -4.55
CA LEU A 102 3.82 -5.46 -3.90
C LEU A 102 2.68 -5.05 -4.83
N LYS A 103 1.44 -5.14 -4.32
CA LYS A 103 0.26 -4.63 -5.00
C LYS A 103 -0.39 -3.57 -4.14
N PHE A 104 -0.76 -2.44 -4.74
CA PHE A 104 -1.42 -1.38 -3.99
C PHE A 104 -2.36 -0.55 -4.85
N SER A 105 -3.24 0.21 -4.19
CA SER A 105 -4.19 1.11 -4.83
C SER A 105 -3.81 2.57 -4.61
N LEU A 106 -3.93 3.39 -5.64
CA LEU A 106 -3.72 4.83 -5.60
C LEU A 106 -4.93 5.54 -6.18
N ARG A 107 -5.25 6.72 -5.65
CA ARG A 107 -6.18 7.66 -6.27
C ARG A 107 -5.37 8.60 -7.15
N VAL A 108 -5.79 8.78 -8.39
CA VAL A 108 -5.07 9.61 -9.36
C VAL A 108 -5.02 11.08 -8.91
N TRP A 109 -6.07 11.56 -8.23
CA TRP A 109 -6.11 12.91 -7.67
C TRP A 109 -5.21 13.11 -6.44
N ASP A 110 -4.78 12.04 -5.74
CA ASP A 110 -3.77 12.17 -4.68
C ASP A 110 -2.40 12.52 -5.25
N VAL A 111 -2.08 11.97 -6.43
CA VAL A 111 -0.75 12.09 -7.05
C VAL A 111 -0.63 13.36 -7.90
N VAL A 112 -1.72 13.76 -8.56
CA VAL A 112 -1.70 14.86 -9.55
C VAL A 112 -2.44 16.11 -9.07
N GLY A 113 -3.32 16.00 -8.07
CA GLY A 113 -4.23 17.07 -7.63
C GLY A 113 -3.68 18.02 -6.56
N GLY A 114 -2.53 17.72 -5.94
CA GLY A 114 -1.77 18.65 -5.07
C GLY A 114 -2.43 19.09 -3.75
N ALA A 115 -3.69 18.75 -3.48
CA ALA A 115 -4.44 19.31 -2.35
C ALA A 115 -4.33 18.52 -1.03
N SER A 116 -4.05 17.20 -1.03
CA SER A 116 -4.07 16.41 0.22
C SER A 116 -3.49 14.99 0.12
N GLY A 117 -2.70 14.65 -0.90
CA GLY A 117 -2.34 13.26 -1.21
C GLY A 117 -0.88 13.02 -1.59
N PHE A 118 -0.51 11.73 -1.59
CA PHE A 118 0.84 11.20 -1.83
C PHE A 118 1.59 11.92 -2.96
N GLY A 119 2.77 12.44 -2.66
CA GLY A 119 3.67 13.03 -3.64
C GLY A 119 4.44 11.97 -4.45
N PRO A 120 5.18 12.39 -5.49
CA PRO A 120 6.07 11.49 -6.22
C PRO A 120 7.10 10.77 -5.34
N ASP A 121 7.55 11.42 -4.27
CA ASP A 121 8.48 10.87 -3.28
C ASP A 121 7.86 9.77 -2.43
N ASP A 122 6.56 9.85 -2.16
CA ASP A 122 5.83 8.80 -1.42
C ASP A 122 5.76 7.48 -2.18
N LEU A 123 5.94 7.54 -3.50
CA LEU A 123 5.92 6.39 -4.41
C LEU A 123 7.30 5.75 -4.60
N ARG A 124 8.36 6.27 -3.98
CA ARG A 124 9.70 5.69 -4.09
C ARG A 124 9.75 4.34 -3.37
N MET A 125 10.22 3.32 -4.08
CA MET A 125 10.23 1.93 -3.62
C MET A 125 11.63 1.39 -3.30
N GLU A 126 12.66 2.24 -3.38
CA GLU A 126 14.08 1.88 -3.25
C GLU A 126 14.44 1.26 -1.89
N HIS A 127 13.60 1.47 -0.87
CA HIS A 127 13.81 0.96 0.47
C HIS A 127 13.35 -0.51 0.63
N PHE A 128 12.75 -1.13 -0.39
CA PHE A 128 12.38 -2.54 -0.41
C PHE A 128 13.42 -3.40 -1.16
N PRO A 129 14.43 -3.96 -0.47
CA PRO A 129 15.59 -4.54 -1.14
C PRO A 129 15.26 -5.76 -2.02
N SER A 130 14.22 -6.54 -1.69
CA SER A 130 13.87 -7.76 -2.42
C SER A 130 12.80 -7.57 -3.50
N LEU A 131 12.36 -6.33 -3.76
CA LEU A 131 11.18 -6.07 -4.59
C LEU A 131 11.45 -6.33 -6.07
N GLU A 132 10.63 -7.21 -6.67
CA GLU A 132 10.77 -7.63 -8.07
C GLU A 132 9.56 -7.23 -8.93
N HIS A 133 8.36 -7.24 -8.35
CA HIS A 133 7.12 -7.03 -9.08
C HIS A 133 6.21 -6.04 -8.37
N VAL A 134 5.77 -5.03 -9.11
CA VAL A 134 4.84 -4.02 -8.63
C VAL A 134 3.57 -4.02 -9.48
N TYR A 135 2.42 -4.00 -8.82
CA TYR A 135 1.14 -3.85 -9.47
C TYR A 135 0.33 -2.74 -8.81
N VAL A 136 -0.03 -1.72 -9.58
CA VAL A 136 -0.74 -0.56 -9.04
C VAL A 136 -2.12 -0.44 -9.68
N GLN A 137 -3.15 -0.37 -8.85
CA GLN A 137 -4.50 0.00 -9.27
C GLN A 137 -4.65 1.52 -9.17
N LEU A 138 -4.87 2.18 -10.31
CA LEU A 138 -5.04 3.63 -10.39
C LEU A 138 -6.53 3.92 -10.48
N PHE A 139 -7.12 4.40 -9.40
CA PHE A 139 -8.51 4.79 -9.37
C PHE A 139 -8.64 6.25 -9.81
N TYR A 140 -9.49 6.51 -10.80
CA TYR A 140 -9.69 7.82 -11.39
C TYR A 140 -11.18 8.04 -11.67
N ARG A 141 -11.65 9.26 -11.47
CA ARG A 141 -13.04 9.64 -11.76
C ARG A 141 -13.17 10.02 -13.22
N LYS A 142 -14.39 9.90 -13.74
CA LYS A 142 -14.71 10.37 -15.10
C LYS A 142 -14.31 11.83 -15.33
N LYS A 143 -14.45 12.69 -14.30
CA LYS A 143 -14.12 14.12 -14.35
C LYS A 143 -12.62 14.41 -14.44
N ASP A 144 -11.77 13.48 -13.99
CA ASP A 144 -10.31 13.68 -14.02
C ASP A 144 -9.77 13.51 -15.44
N GLY A 145 -10.48 12.78 -16.30
CA GLY A 145 -10.06 12.51 -17.67
C GLY A 145 -8.96 11.45 -17.78
N ALA A 146 -8.90 10.77 -18.92
CA ALA A 146 -7.94 9.70 -19.16
C ALA A 146 -6.47 10.19 -19.08
N GLU A 147 -6.22 11.43 -19.50
CA GLU A 147 -4.88 12.03 -19.49
C GLU A 147 -4.29 12.12 -18.08
N VAL A 148 -5.10 12.43 -17.06
CA VAL A 148 -4.62 12.52 -15.68
C VAL A 148 -4.26 11.14 -15.15
N ALA A 149 -5.01 10.10 -15.51
CA ALA A 149 -4.68 8.72 -15.18
C ALA A 149 -3.36 8.27 -15.84
N GLU A 150 -3.12 8.67 -17.10
CA GLU A 150 -1.85 8.41 -17.80
C GLU A 150 -0.67 9.14 -17.13
N ARG A 151 -0.86 10.40 -16.72
CA ARG A 151 0.16 11.16 -15.96
C ARG A 151 0.49 10.47 -14.64
N ALA A 152 -0.51 10.03 -13.87
CA ALA A 152 -0.28 9.30 -12.63
C ALA A 152 0.45 7.96 -12.89
N ALA A 153 0.09 7.23 -13.95
CA ALA A 153 0.81 6.03 -14.36
C ALA A 153 2.27 6.34 -14.68
N ALA A 154 2.56 7.43 -15.39
CA ALA A 154 3.91 7.85 -15.71
C ALA A 154 4.73 8.22 -14.46
N VAL A 155 4.11 8.85 -13.46
CA VAL A 155 4.74 9.12 -12.15
C VAL A 155 5.11 7.81 -11.45
N VAL A 156 4.18 6.87 -11.36
CA VAL A 156 4.43 5.54 -10.77
C VAL A 156 5.59 4.81 -11.46
N GLN A 157 5.61 4.84 -12.79
CA GLN A 157 6.70 4.24 -13.59
C GLN A 157 8.04 4.91 -13.29
N ARG A 158 8.06 6.24 -13.18
CA ARG A 158 9.28 7.01 -12.88
C ARG A 158 9.81 6.72 -11.47
N SER A 159 8.95 6.64 -10.47
CA SER A 159 9.34 6.36 -9.07
C SER A 159 9.94 4.96 -8.88
N ALA A 160 9.72 4.05 -9.84
CA ALA A 160 10.27 2.70 -9.82
C ALA A 160 11.48 2.50 -10.74
N LYS A 161 11.79 3.47 -11.63
CA LYS A 161 12.78 3.35 -12.71
C LYS A 161 14.19 2.97 -12.23
N HIS A 162 14.57 3.39 -11.03
CA HIS A 162 15.91 3.19 -10.47
C HIS A 162 15.97 2.01 -9.48
N HIS A 163 14.90 1.21 -9.36
CA HIS A 163 14.88 0.11 -8.42
C HIS A 163 15.72 -1.06 -8.94
N PRO A 164 16.80 -1.47 -8.22
CA PRO A 164 17.83 -2.36 -8.76
C PRO A 164 17.33 -3.78 -9.08
N ASN A 165 16.33 -4.27 -8.35
CA ASN A 165 15.81 -5.64 -8.50
C ASN A 165 14.46 -5.71 -9.23
N LEU A 166 13.93 -4.57 -9.68
CA LEU A 166 12.58 -4.52 -10.25
C LEU A 166 12.57 -5.13 -11.66
N LYS A 167 11.79 -6.19 -11.82
CA LYS A 167 11.61 -6.92 -13.09
C LYS A 167 10.39 -6.44 -13.86
N SER A 168 9.33 -6.04 -13.15
CA SER A 168 8.09 -5.59 -13.79
C SER A 168 7.31 -4.65 -12.90
N ILE A 169 6.81 -3.58 -13.50
CA ILE A 169 5.83 -2.69 -12.91
C ILE A 169 4.64 -2.55 -13.86
N LYS A 170 3.44 -2.82 -13.36
CA LYS A 170 2.21 -2.76 -14.13
C LYS A 170 1.23 -1.83 -13.44
N THR A 171 0.54 -1.02 -14.22
CA THR A 171 -0.56 -0.17 -13.76
C THR A 171 -1.85 -0.66 -14.40
N ARG A 172 -2.96 -0.56 -13.67
CA ARG A 172 -4.32 -0.77 -14.21
C ARG A 172 -5.18 0.39 -13.77
N CYS A 173 -5.71 1.13 -14.74
CA CYS A 173 -6.68 2.19 -14.48
C CYS A 173 -8.05 1.57 -14.19
N ILE A 174 -8.72 2.10 -13.18
CA ILE A 174 -10.06 1.70 -12.74
C ILE A 174 -10.90 2.97 -12.68
N LEU A 175 -11.93 3.03 -13.52
CA LEU A 175 -12.90 4.13 -13.54
C LEU A 175 -13.88 3.96 -12.38
N VAL A 176 -14.17 5.06 -11.69
CA VAL A 176 -14.98 5.11 -10.47
C VAL A 176 -16.01 6.23 -10.56
#